data_AF-A0A8T4QAR9-F1
#
_entry.id   AF-A0A8T4QAR9-F1
#
_cell.length_a   1.000
_cell.length_b   1.000
_cell.length_c   1.000
_cell.angle_alpha   90.00
_cell.angle_beta   90.00
_cell.angle_gamma   90.00
#
_symmetry.space_group_name_H-M   'P 1'
#
loop_
_entity.id
_entity.type
_entity.pdbx_description
1 polymer ?
#
loop_
_entity_poly.entity_id
_entity_poly.type
_entity_poly.pdbx_seq_one_letter_code
_entity_poly.pdbx_strand_id
1 'polypeptide(L)'
;MQIKNFKPRKYQETIAKTCENNNTLIVLPTGMGKTKTAIIATIARLQLYPNSQILFLTPTKPLANQIQKEFLESTTIENITVFTGEVTPTDREKTSKDTTVIISTPQTITNDIINSRIDLKKFSLLILDEAHRCVKDYDYTWIANQFNKISKYPRIIGLTASPGSENHRRRRC
;
A
#
# COMPACT_ATOMS: atom_id res chain seq x y z
N MET A 1 -12.51 2.17 12.96
CA MET A 1 -11.51 2.88 12.14
C MET A 1 -12.22 3.94 11.32
N GLN A 2 -11.85 5.21 11.48
CA GLN A 2 -12.52 6.35 10.82
C GLN A 2 -11.49 7.38 10.33
N ILE A 3 -11.93 8.24 9.40
CA ILE A 3 -11.19 9.41 8.93
C ILE A 3 -11.28 10.51 9.99
N LYS A 4 -10.19 11.24 10.21
CA LYS A 4 -10.15 12.47 11.01
C LYS A 4 -9.37 13.56 10.27
N ASN A 5 -9.54 14.82 10.68
CA ASN A 5 -8.74 15.96 10.21
C ASN A 5 -8.78 16.28 8.69
N PHE A 6 -9.65 15.64 7.91
CA PHE A 6 -10.02 16.09 6.58
C PHE A 6 -11.40 15.55 6.16
N LYS A 7 -12.05 16.24 5.22
CA LYS A 7 -13.26 15.76 4.54
C LYS A 7 -12.89 15.23 3.16
N PRO A 8 -13.17 13.95 2.84
CA PRO A 8 -12.98 13.41 1.49
C PRO A 8 -13.66 14.27 0.42
N ARG A 9 -12.98 14.47 -0.70
CA ARG A 9 -13.59 15.08 -1.89
C ARG A 9 -14.37 14.02 -2.66
N LYS A 10 -15.45 14.42 -3.34
CA LYS A 10 -16.33 13.49 -4.09
C LYS A 10 -15.57 12.58 -5.05
N TYR A 11 -14.54 13.08 -5.74
CA TYR A 11 -13.74 12.23 -6.64
C TYR A 11 -12.92 11.17 -5.87
N GLN A 12 -12.43 11.47 -4.66
CA GLN A 12 -11.69 10.52 -3.85
C GLN A 12 -12.60 9.40 -3.35
N GLU A 13 -13.85 9.73 -2.98
CA GLU A 13 -14.88 8.76 -2.61
C GLU A 13 -15.24 7.86 -3.80
N THR A 14 -15.46 8.44 -4.98
CA THR A 14 -15.73 7.67 -6.21
C THR A 14 -14.58 6.73 -6.56
N ILE A 15 -13.33 7.20 -6.46
CA ILE A 15 -12.15 6.36 -6.71
C ILE A 15 -12.08 5.24 -5.66
N ALA A 16 -12.22 5.55 -4.38
CA ALA A 16 -12.17 4.54 -3.32
C ALA A 16 -13.24 3.46 -3.48
N LYS A 17 -14.47 3.85 -3.84
CA LYS A 17 -15.56 2.92 -4.14
C LYS A 17 -15.24 2.00 -5.34
N THR A 18 -14.51 2.52 -6.33
CA THR A 18 -14.03 1.71 -7.46
C THR A 18 -13.01 0.67 -6.98
N CYS A 19 -12.10 1.07 -6.07
CA CYS A 19 -11.08 0.21 -5.49
C CYS A 19 -11.63 -0.91 -4.58
N GLU A 20 -12.84 -0.77 -4.04
CA GLU A 20 -13.46 -1.85 -3.25
C GLU A 20 -13.61 -3.14 -4.08
N ASN A 21 -14.03 -2.98 -5.34
CA ASN A 21 -14.37 -4.08 -6.24
C ASN A 21 -13.29 -4.41 -7.26
N ASN A 22 -12.36 -3.50 -7.54
CA ASN A 22 -11.38 -3.66 -8.61
C ASN A 22 -9.94 -3.36 -8.19
N ASN A 23 -8.99 -4.10 -8.76
CA ASN A 23 -7.60 -3.66 -8.77
C ASN A 23 -7.53 -2.40 -9.63
N THR A 24 -6.94 -1.33 -9.11
CA THR A 24 -7.08 0.01 -9.70
C THR A 24 -5.74 0.72 -9.77
N LEU A 25 -5.40 1.27 -10.94
CA LEU A 25 -4.31 2.25 -11.08
C LEU A 25 -4.90 3.65 -10.97
N ILE A 26 -4.61 4.33 -9.87
CA ILE A 26 -5.02 5.70 -9.60
C ILE A 26 -3.96 6.65 -10.16
N VAL A 27 -4.35 7.43 -11.16
CA VAL A 27 -3.52 8.49 -11.75
C VAL A 27 -4.04 9.84 -11.27
N LEU A 28 -3.31 10.48 -10.36
CA LEU A 28 -3.66 11.80 -9.83
C LEU A 28 -2.41 12.69 -9.75
N PRO A 29 -2.45 13.92 -10.28
CA PRO A 29 -1.36 14.88 -10.13
C PRO A 29 -0.92 15.07 -8.67
N THR A 30 0.34 15.45 -8.49
CA THR A 30 0.86 15.79 -7.15
C THR A 30 0.04 16.91 -6.53
N GLY A 31 -0.19 16.83 -5.22
CA GLY A 31 -1.06 17.77 -4.50
C GLY A 31 -2.57 17.48 -4.59
N MET A 32 -3.02 16.52 -5.39
CA MET A 32 -4.45 16.12 -5.45
C MET A 32 -4.88 15.09 -4.39
N GLY A 33 -4.02 14.76 -3.43
CA GLY A 33 -4.36 13.87 -2.31
C GLY A 33 -4.39 12.39 -2.70
N LYS A 34 -3.35 11.90 -3.38
CA LYS A 34 -3.14 10.47 -3.67
C LYS A 34 -3.17 9.64 -2.39
N THR A 35 -2.35 10.02 -1.40
CA THR A 35 -2.29 9.33 -0.10
C THR A 35 -3.64 9.35 0.61
N LYS A 36 -4.35 10.50 0.63
CA LYS A 36 -5.71 10.58 1.20
C LYS A 36 -6.70 9.65 0.51
N THR A 37 -6.60 9.48 -0.81
CA THR A 37 -7.42 8.52 -1.55
C THR A 37 -7.09 7.08 -1.15
N ALA A 38 -5.81 6.76 -0.99
CA ALA A 38 -5.34 5.47 -0.50
C ALA A 38 -5.77 5.18 0.95
N ILE A 39 -5.83 6.21 1.80
CA ILE A 39 -6.34 6.15 3.18
C ILE A 39 -7.84 5.80 3.19
N ILE A 40 -8.64 6.44 2.34
CA ILE A 40 -10.08 6.14 2.24
C ILE A 40 -10.27 4.67 1.81
N ALA A 41 -9.53 4.22 0.79
CA ALA A 41 -9.57 2.83 0.34
C ALA A 41 -9.10 1.84 1.43
N THR A 42 -8.06 2.20 2.20
CA THR A 42 -7.58 1.42 3.35
C THR A 42 -8.67 1.24 4.40
N ILE A 43 -9.35 2.32 4.78
CA ILE A 43 -10.42 2.27 5.78
C ILE A 43 -11.59 1.42 5.28
N ALA A 44 -12.05 1.62 4.05
CA ALA A 44 -13.10 0.81 3.45
C ALA A 44 -12.73 -0.69 3.43
N ARG A 45 -11.46 -0.99 3.11
CA ARG A 45 -10.96 -2.37 3.13
C ARG A 45 -10.99 -2.98 4.52
N LEU A 46 -10.51 -2.27 5.52
CA LEU A 46 -10.47 -2.74 6.90
C LEU A 46 -11.87 -2.84 7.52
N GLN A 47 -12.84 -2.05 7.06
CA GLN A 47 -14.25 -2.23 7.45
C GLN A 47 -14.81 -3.56 6.94
N LEU A 48 -14.42 -3.97 5.72
CA LEU A 48 -14.84 -5.25 5.14
C LEU A 48 -14.05 -6.45 5.71
N TYR A 49 -12.77 -6.25 6.03
CA TYR A 49 -11.89 -7.28 6.61
C TYR A 49 -11.17 -6.77 7.87
N PRO A 50 -11.86 -6.66 9.03
CA PRO A 50 -11.33 -6.02 10.25
C PRO A 50 -10.07 -6.66 10.82
N ASN A 51 -9.89 -7.96 10.62
CA ASN A 51 -8.76 -8.73 11.12
C ASN A 51 -7.61 -8.86 10.12
N SER A 52 -7.67 -8.11 9.01
CA SER A 52 -6.62 -8.13 7.97
C SER A 52 -5.65 -6.97 8.13
N GLN A 53 -4.50 -7.11 7.46
CA GLN A 53 -3.45 -6.10 7.42
C GLN A 53 -3.39 -5.43 6.05
N ILE A 54 -2.77 -4.26 5.99
CA ILE A 54 -2.57 -3.48 4.76
C ILE A 54 -1.07 -3.30 4.54
N LEU A 55 -0.62 -3.53 3.31
CA LEU A 55 0.76 -3.32 2.92
C LEU A 55 0.84 -2.13 1.96
N PHE A 56 1.58 -1.09 2.34
CA PHE A 56 1.81 0.11 1.55
C PHE A 56 3.28 0.18 1.16
N LEU A 57 3.59 0.08 -0.13
CA LEU A 57 4.93 0.16 -0.66
C LEU A 57 5.21 1.53 -1.26
N THR A 58 6.37 2.09 -0.95
CA THR A 58 6.85 3.37 -1.45
C THR A 58 8.36 3.33 -1.68
N PRO A 59 8.92 4.06 -2.66
CA PRO A 59 10.29 3.78 -3.10
C PRO A 59 11.38 4.18 -2.12
N THR A 60 11.12 5.08 -1.16
CA THR A 60 12.17 5.57 -0.25
C THR A 60 11.69 5.67 1.20
N LYS A 61 12.63 5.56 2.13
CA LYS A 61 12.38 5.73 3.57
C LYS A 61 11.77 7.11 3.91
N PRO A 62 12.26 8.25 3.40
CA PRO A 62 11.63 9.54 3.65
C PRO A 62 10.16 9.58 3.24
N LEU A 63 9.80 8.98 2.10
CA LEU A 63 8.40 8.90 1.66
C LEU A 63 7.58 8.00 2.58
N ALA A 64 8.13 6.86 3.02
CA ALA A 64 7.47 5.98 3.99
C ALA A 64 7.10 6.70 5.28
N ASN A 65 8.03 7.49 5.82
CA ASN A 65 7.79 8.30 7.02
C ASN A 65 6.74 9.39 6.78
N GLN A 66 6.74 10.04 5.61
CA GLN A 66 5.73 11.04 5.24
C GLN A 66 4.33 10.41 5.15
N ILE A 67 4.21 9.24 4.51
CA ILE A 67 2.96 8.49 4.41
C ILE A 67 2.48 8.08 5.81
N GLN A 68 3.37 7.58 6.67
CA GLN A 68 3.00 7.21 8.05
C GLN A 68 2.43 8.41 8.81
N LYS A 69 3.11 9.57 8.73
CA LYS A 69 2.63 10.80 9.35
C LYS A 69 1.24 11.18 8.84
N GLU A 70 1.03 11.12 7.52
CA GLU A 70 -0.28 11.45 6.92
C GLU A 70 -1.38 10.48 7.36
N PHE A 71 -1.08 9.18 7.50
CA PHE A 71 -2.02 8.19 8.03
C PHE A 71 -2.38 8.45 9.50
N LEU A 72 -1.39 8.76 10.35
CA LEU A 72 -1.60 9.05 11.77
C LEU A 72 -2.39 10.34 11.99
N GLU A 73 -2.15 11.35 11.14
CA GLU A 73 -2.88 12.63 11.18
C GLU A 73 -4.31 12.48 10.65
N SER A 74 -4.53 11.62 9.65
CA SER A 74 -5.79 11.57 8.89
C SER A 74 -6.72 10.42 9.30
N THR A 75 -6.30 9.52 10.20
CA THR A 75 -7.09 8.35 10.59
C THR A 75 -7.06 8.08 12.10
N THR A 76 -8.01 7.27 12.56
CA THR A 76 -8.03 6.70 13.92
C THR A 76 -7.39 5.31 14.00
N ILE A 77 -6.56 4.93 13.02
CA ILE A 77 -5.84 3.64 13.05
C ILE A 77 -4.62 3.83 13.97
N GLU A 78 -4.49 2.99 14.99
CA GLU A 78 -3.45 3.16 16.03
C GLU A 78 -2.14 2.46 15.64
N ASN A 79 -2.22 1.27 15.03
CA ASN A 79 -1.06 0.43 14.76
C ASN A 79 -0.56 0.58 13.31
N ILE A 80 0.12 1.70 13.02
CA ILE A 80 0.73 2.00 11.72
C ILE A 80 2.24 2.04 11.88
N THR A 81 2.97 1.15 11.21
CA THR A 81 4.42 1.01 11.38
C THR A 81 5.18 1.11 10.06
N VAL A 82 6.33 1.76 10.10
CA VAL A 82 7.27 1.83 8.98
C VAL A 82 8.34 0.75 9.13
N PHE A 83 8.43 -0.14 8.16
CA PHE A 83 9.45 -1.17 8.08
C PHE A 83 10.53 -0.74 7.10
N THR A 84 11.73 -0.47 7.63
CA THR A 84 12.92 -0.11 6.85
C THR A 84 14.10 -0.96 7.30
N GLY A 85 15.22 -0.86 6.57
CA GLY A 85 16.46 -1.60 6.90
C GLY A 85 17.09 -1.27 8.26
N GLU A 86 16.66 -0.21 8.94
CA GLU A 86 17.17 0.17 10.27
C GLU A 86 16.52 -0.60 11.42
N VAL A 87 15.28 -1.06 11.23
CA VAL A 87 14.61 -1.92 12.21
C VAL A 87 15.13 -3.34 12.00
N THR A 88 15.53 -4.04 13.05
CA THR A 88 16.07 -5.40 12.88
C THR A 88 15.00 -6.34 12.31
N PRO A 89 15.36 -7.36 11.51
CA PRO A 89 14.38 -8.30 10.99
C PRO A 89 13.55 -9.00 12.09
N THR A 90 14.17 -9.30 13.23
CA THR A 90 13.51 -9.91 14.39
C THR A 90 12.46 -9.00 15.00
N ASP A 91 12.75 -7.70 15.11
CA ASP A 91 11.79 -6.74 15.64
C ASP A 91 10.64 -6.52 14.65
N ARG A 92 10.93 -6.45 13.35
CA ARG A 92 9.88 -6.37 12.31
C ARG A 92 8.95 -7.58 12.36
N GLU A 93 9.49 -8.79 12.51
CA GLU A 93 8.67 -10.00 12.61
C GLU A 93 7.74 -9.95 13.83
N LYS A 94 8.25 -9.54 14.99
CA LYS A 94 7.45 -9.38 16.22
C LYS A 94 6.36 -8.32 16.04
N THR A 95 6.75 -7.10 15.67
CA THR A 95 5.83 -5.96 15.54
C THR A 95 4.82 -6.16 14.42
N SER A 96 5.15 -6.93 13.37
CA SER A 96 4.24 -7.21 12.26
C SER A 96 2.93 -7.86 12.71
N LYS A 97 2.93 -8.64 13.80
CA LYS A 97 1.75 -9.37 14.27
C LYS A 97 0.66 -8.44 14.81
N ASP A 98 1.06 -7.33 15.42
CA ASP A 98 0.15 -6.36 16.05
C ASP A 98 -0.10 -5.13 15.18
N THR A 99 0.47 -5.08 13.97
CA THR A 99 0.38 -3.93 13.06
C THR A 99 -0.80 -4.03 12.11
N THR A 100 -1.63 -2.98 12.00
CA THR A 100 -2.74 -2.93 11.04
C THR A 100 -2.27 -2.49 9.65
N VAL A 101 -1.38 -1.49 9.59
CA VAL A 101 -0.84 -0.96 8.33
C VAL A 101 0.68 -0.96 8.38
N ILE A 102 1.30 -1.71 7.46
CA ILE A 102 2.75 -1.74 7.28
C ILE A 102 3.10 -0.88 6.08
N ILE A 103 3.95 0.11 6.28
CA ILE A 103 4.50 0.96 5.22
C ILE A 103 5.97 0.57 5.04
N SER A 104 6.41 0.21 3.84
CA SER A 104 7.76 -0.29 3.64
C SER A 104 8.32 0.04 2.26
N THR A 105 9.63 -0.15 2.10
CA THR A 105 10.26 -0.19 0.78
C THR A 105 10.13 -1.60 0.18
N PRO A 106 10.06 -1.72 -1.16
CA PRO A 106 9.93 -3.02 -1.82
C PRO A 106 11.01 -4.02 -1.40
N GLN A 107 12.28 -3.60 -1.39
CA GLN A 107 13.38 -4.49 -1.03
C GLN A 107 13.27 -5.02 0.42
N THR A 108 12.87 -4.18 1.38
CA THR A 108 12.71 -4.61 2.77
C THR A 108 11.59 -5.63 2.90
N ILE A 109 10.43 -5.39 2.27
CA ILE A 109 9.32 -6.33 2.36
C ILE A 109 9.60 -7.62 1.58
N THR A 110 10.27 -7.56 0.42
CA THR A 110 10.68 -8.75 -0.35
C THR A 110 11.51 -9.67 0.54
N ASN A 111 12.51 -9.11 1.23
CA ASN A 111 13.36 -9.87 2.14
C ASN A 111 12.56 -10.50 3.28
N ASP A 112 11.59 -9.80 3.86
CA ASP A 112 10.78 -10.35 4.95
C ASP A 112 9.80 -11.44 4.48
N ILE A 113 9.28 -11.35 3.25
CA ILE A 113 8.44 -12.39 2.65
C ILE A 113 9.29 -13.64 2.35
N ILE A 114 10.46 -13.48 1.72
CA ILE A 114 11.36 -14.61 1.36
C ILE A 114 11.81 -15.38 2.61
N ASN A 115 12.10 -14.66 3.69
CA ASN A 115 12.52 -15.26 4.96
C ASN A 115 11.34 -15.69 5.84
N SER A 116 10.12 -15.77 5.31
CA SER A 116 8.91 -16.18 6.04
C SER A 116 8.59 -15.36 7.30
N ARG A 117 9.07 -14.11 7.39
CA ARG A 117 8.79 -13.20 8.52
C ARG A 117 7.44 -12.51 8.37
N ILE A 118 6.99 -12.31 7.13
CA ILE A 118 5.70 -11.72 6.80
C ILE A 118 4.88 -12.72 5.99
N ASP A 119 3.70 -13.06 6.50
CA ASP A 119 2.75 -13.93 5.82
C ASP A 119 1.70 -13.11 5.06
N LEU A 120 1.80 -13.10 3.73
CA LEU A 120 0.88 -12.38 2.84
C LEU A 120 -0.58 -12.84 2.97
N LYS A 121 -0.88 -14.01 3.54
CA LYS A 121 -2.26 -14.47 3.80
C LYS A 121 -3.02 -13.54 4.75
N LYS A 122 -2.31 -12.78 5.60
CA LYS A 122 -2.89 -11.83 6.55
C LYS A 122 -3.28 -10.50 5.91
N PHE A 123 -2.72 -10.18 4.75
CA PHE A 123 -2.90 -8.89 4.12
C PHE A 123 -4.04 -8.93 3.10
N SER A 124 -4.96 -7.97 3.17
CA SER A 124 -6.11 -7.90 2.26
C SER A 124 -5.99 -6.80 1.20
N LEU A 125 -5.01 -5.89 1.34
CA LEU A 125 -4.76 -4.83 0.37
C LEU A 125 -3.26 -4.53 0.27
N LEU A 126 -2.80 -4.43 -0.97
CA LEU A 126 -1.48 -3.98 -1.36
C LEU A 126 -1.60 -2.65 -2.11
N ILE A 127 -0.89 -1.63 -1.64
CA ILE A 127 -0.83 -0.31 -2.25
C ILE A 127 0.58 -0.07 -2.76
N LEU A 128 0.71 0.26 -4.05
CA LEU A 128 1.99 0.50 -4.71
C LEU A 128 2.11 1.97 -5.07
N ASP A 129 2.87 2.73 -4.29
CA ASP A 129 3.19 4.13 -4.61
C ASP A 129 4.26 4.22 -5.69
N GLU A 130 4.17 5.27 -6.49
CA GLU A 130 4.92 5.42 -7.74
C GLU A 130 4.85 4.17 -8.63
N ALA A 131 3.62 3.66 -8.85
CA ALA A 131 3.35 2.42 -9.58
C ALA A 131 3.94 2.37 -11.00
N HIS A 132 4.27 3.51 -11.63
CA HIS A 132 5.02 3.53 -12.89
C HIS A 132 6.40 2.85 -12.78
N ARG A 133 6.95 2.72 -11.56
CA ARG A 133 8.21 2.02 -11.29
C ARG A 133 8.10 0.51 -11.43
N CYS A 134 6.90 -0.09 -11.36
CA CYS A 134 6.73 -1.54 -11.45
C CYS A 134 7.31 -2.14 -12.76
N VAL A 135 7.36 -1.36 -13.85
CA VAL A 135 7.95 -1.81 -15.12
C VAL A 135 9.47 -2.01 -15.02
N LYS A 136 10.15 -1.23 -14.17
CA LYS A 136 11.62 -1.24 -14.03
C LYS A 136 12.08 -1.94 -12.76
N ASP A 137 11.21 -2.02 -11.75
CA ASP A 137 11.52 -2.53 -10.43
C ASP A 137 10.95 -3.95 -10.24
N TYR A 138 11.87 -4.90 -10.17
CA TYR A 138 11.56 -6.32 -10.01
C TYR A 138 10.86 -6.61 -8.68
N ASP A 139 11.19 -5.89 -7.60
CA ASP A 139 10.61 -6.15 -6.28
C ASP A 139 9.11 -5.82 -6.28
N TYR A 140 8.71 -4.67 -6.82
CA TYR A 140 7.29 -4.32 -6.96
C TYR A 140 6.49 -5.41 -7.69
N THR A 141 6.99 -5.84 -8.85
CA THR A 141 6.31 -6.83 -9.69
C THR A 141 6.27 -8.20 -9.01
N TRP A 142 7.36 -8.61 -8.37
CA TRP A 142 7.44 -9.86 -7.64
C TRP A 142 6.47 -9.89 -6.46
N ILE A 143 6.45 -8.84 -5.62
CA ILE A 143 5.55 -8.74 -4.47
C ILE A 143 4.09 -8.76 -4.92
N ALA A 144 3.73 -8.01 -5.96
CA ALA A 144 2.37 -8.00 -6.49
C ALA A 144 1.92 -9.39 -6.97
N ASN A 145 2.81 -10.14 -7.63
CA ASN A 145 2.54 -11.52 -8.07
C ASN A 145 2.37 -12.47 -6.87
N GLN A 146 3.26 -12.41 -5.88
CA GLN A 146 3.13 -13.22 -4.66
C GLN A 146 1.85 -12.88 -3.90
N PHE A 147 1.53 -11.59 -3.78
CA PHE A 147 0.34 -11.11 -3.09
C PHE A 147 -0.94 -11.65 -3.73
N ASN A 148 -1.06 -11.57 -5.06
CA ASN A 148 -2.20 -12.14 -5.79
C ASN A 148 -2.35 -13.65 -5.61
N LYS A 149 -1.23 -14.37 -5.47
CA LYS A 149 -1.23 -15.84 -5.28
C LYS A 149 -1.55 -16.27 -3.85
N ILE A 150 -1.10 -15.50 -2.86
CA ILE A 150 -1.04 -15.95 -1.46
C ILE A 150 -2.12 -15.29 -0.60
N SER A 151 -2.48 -14.03 -0.85
CA SER A 151 -3.50 -13.33 -0.07
C SER A 151 -4.85 -14.03 -0.17
N LYS A 152 -5.57 -14.15 0.97
CA LYS A 152 -6.94 -14.69 1.00
C LYS A 152 -7.94 -13.80 0.28
N TYR A 153 -7.70 -12.49 0.29
CA TYR A 153 -8.57 -11.48 -0.30
C TYR A 153 -7.69 -10.47 -1.02
N PRO A 154 -7.13 -10.79 -2.20
CA PRO A 154 -6.18 -9.90 -2.86
C PRO A 154 -6.90 -8.67 -3.43
N ARG A 155 -6.43 -7.48 -3.03
CA ARG A 155 -6.73 -6.21 -3.70
C ARG A 155 -5.44 -5.45 -3.92
N ILE A 156 -5.20 -4.96 -5.13
CA ILE A 156 -4.01 -4.17 -5.48
C ILE A 156 -4.44 -2.78 -5.98
N ILE A 157 -3.86 -1.74 -5.39
CA ILE A 157 -4.03 -0.35 -5.82
C ILE A 157 -2.65 0.21 -6.21
N GLY A 158 -2.50 0.69 -7.44
CA GLY A 158 -1.33 1.47 -7.85
C GLY A 158 -1.62 2.96 -7.73
N LEU A 159 -0.68 3.74 -7.23
CA LEU A 159 -0.75 5.21 -7.19
C LEU A 159 0.34 5.79 -8.08
N THR A 160 0.00 6.76 -8.92
CA THR A 160 1.03 7.50 -9.65
C THR A 160 0.62 8.92 -10.02
N ALA A 161 1.61 9.82 -10.07
CA ALA A 161 1.43 11.17 -10.62
C ALA A 161 1.36 11.21 -12.14
N SER A 162 2.03 10.25 -12.80
CA SER A 162 2.18 10.19 -14.25
C SER A 162 2.31 8.73 -14.66
N PRO A 163 1.47 8.22 -15.57
CA PRO A 163 1.74 6.96 -16.25
C PRO A 163 2.88 7.24 -17.22
N GLY A 164 4.11 6.86 -16.87
CA GLY A 164 5.34 7.27 -17.55
C GLY A 164 5.21 7.37 -19.07
N SER A 165 5.60 8.51 -19.63
CA SER A 165 5.70 8.72 -21.07
C SER A 165 6.94 7.99 -21.60
N GLU A 166 6.78 6.79 -22.15
CA GLU A 166 7.68 6.25 -23.18
C GLU A 166 6.97 5.17 -24.02
N ASN A 167 7.02 5.36 -25.33
CA ASN A 167 6.38 4.54 -26.35
C ASN A 167 6.79 3.04 -26.27
N HIS A 168 5.85 2.16 -26.64
CA HIS A 168 6.04 0.73 -26.97
C HIS A 168 6.40 -0.25 -25.83
N ARG A 169 5.38 -0.91 -25.27
CA ARG A 169 5.07 -2.34 -25.52
C ARG A 169 3.93 -2.79 -24.60
N ARG A 170 2.77 -3.05 -25.21
CA ARG A 170 1.70 -3.85 -24.60
C ARG A 170 2.27 -5.23 -24.28
N ARG A 171 2.59 -5.50 -23.02
CA ARG A 171 2.51 -6.86 -22.48
C ARG A 171 1.33 -6.85 -21.52
N ARG A 172 0.32 -7.62 -21.88
CA ARG A 172 -0.86 -7.89 -21.08
C ARG A 172 -0.37 -8.46 -19.74
N CYS A 173 -0.67 -7.76 -18.66
CA CYS A 173 -0.74 -8.38 -17.34
C CYS A 173 -2.03 -9.21 -17.26
#